data_AF-A0ABD2N0C4-F1
#
_entry.id   AF-A0ABD2N0C4-F1
#
_cell.length_a   1.000
_cell.length_b   1.000
_cell.length_c   1.000
_cell.angle_alpha   90.00
_cell.angle_beta   90.00
_cell.angle_gamma   90.00
#
_symmetry.space_group_name_H-M   'P 1'
#
loop_
_entity.id
_entity.type
_entity.pdbx_description
1 polymer ?
#
loop_
_entity_poly.entity_id
_entity_poly.type
_entity_poly.pdbx_seq_one_letter_code
_entity_poly.pdbx_strand_id
1 'polypeptide(L)'
;MARGYDIKQFHDDANLVTYTISKLNELLEIEFNGDRFDNMYKLGNSSSSPVKVEFISYLTKSLVLNKRFKLKGSNVYNNSDLCEEDREREKVLKNHLKEARTKNHKTYINNWNLYVNGEQFNVEDVKQLNEIKKREVERGEVVDTSSAVEIVSAITNCALNTYTSKN
;
A
#
# COMPACT_ATOMS: atom_id res chain seq x y z
N MET A 1 -10.56 -15.07 6.84
CA MET A 1 -11.19 -15.73 5.68
C MET A 1 -11.93 -14.67 4.87
N ALA A 2 -11.45 -14.28 3.69
CA ALA A 2 -12.18 -13.40 2.79
C ALA A 2 -12.90 -14.27 1.76
N ARG A 3 -14.23 -14.28 1.78
CA ARG A 3 -15.07 -14.90 0.75
C ARG A 3 -15.28 -13.87 -0.36
N GLY A 4 -14.57 -14.02 -1.47
CA GLY A 4 -14.83 -13.26 -2.69
C GLY A 4 -16.13 -13.76 -3.34
N TYR A 5 -17.03 -12.85 -3.67
CA TYR A 5 -18.26 -13.19 -4.38
C TYR A 5 -18.01 -13.41 -5.88
N ASP A 6 -18.88 -14.27 -6.45
CA ASP A 6 -18.91 -14.77 -7.82
C ASP A 6 -18.81 -13.68 -8.89
N ILE A 7 -17.67 -13.64 -9.57
CA ILE A 7 -17.65 -13.20 -10.95
C ILE A 7 -18.25 -14.37 -11.75
N LYS A 8 -19.46 -14.18 -12.30
CA LYS A 8 -20.14 -15.19 -13.14
C LYS A 8 -19.16 -15.82 -14.13
N GLN A 9 -19.27 -17.12 -14.39
CA GLN A 9 -18.45 -17.77 -15.41
C GLN A 9 -18.66 -17.04 -16.75
N PHE A 10 -17.61 -16.38 -17.23
CA PHE A 10 -17.57 -15.87 -18.59
C PHE A 10 -17.07 -17.00 -19.48
N HIS A 11 -17.91 -17.44 -20.41
CA HIS A 11 -17.55 -18.40 -21.44
C HIS A 11 -16.83 -17.75 -22.65
N ASP A 12 -16.71 -16.42 -22.66
CA ASP A 12 -16.15 -15.61 -23.75
C ASP A 12 -15.45 -14.36 -23.18
N ASP A 13 -14.26 -14.04 -23.69
CA ASP A 13 -13.41 -12.92 -23.28
C ASP A 13 -14.10 -11.57 -23.53
N ALA A 14 -14.92 -11.46 -24.58
CA ALA A 14 -15.68 -10.24 -24.88
C ALA A 14 -16.69 -9.89 -23.76
N ASN A 15 -17.27 -10.92 -23.13
CA ASN A 15 -18.18 -10.75 -22.00
C ASN A 15 -17.45 -10.35 -20.71
N LEU A 16 -16.23 -10.86 -20.51
CA LEU A 16 -15.39 -10.48 -19.37
C LEU A 16 -15.02 -8.99 -19.42
N VAL A 17 -14.54 -8.51 -20.57
CA VAL A 17 -14.12 -7.12 -20.77
C VAL A 17 -15.30 -6.17 -20.52
N THR A 18 -16.42 -6.40 -21.21
CA THR A 18 -17.61 -5.55 -21.10
C THR A 18 -18.14 -5.50 -19.68
N TYR A 19 -18.22 -6.66 -19.01
CA TYR A 19 -18.66 -6.72 -17.61
C TYR A 19 -17.70 -5.99 -16.67
N THR A 20 -16.39 -6.19 -16.84
CA THR A 20 -15.37 -5.58 -15.98
C THR A 20 -15.41 -4.06 -16.09
N ILE A 21 -15.53 -3.53 -17.31
CA ILE A 21 -15.67 -2.09 -17.56
C ILE A 21 -16.96 -1.56 -16.91
N SER A 22 -18.10 -2.24 -17.12
CA SER A 22 -19.37 -1.85 -16.51
C SER A 22 -19.27 -1.80 -14.99
N LYS A 23 -18.63 -2.79 -14.36
CA LYS A 23 -18.47 -2.84 -12.90
C LYS A 23 -17.50 -1.80 -12.38
N LEU A 24 -16.41 -1.52 -13.09
CA LEU A 24 -15.50 -0.43 -12.72
C LEU A 24 -16.21 0.92 -12.79
N ASN A 25 -16.96 1.17 -13.86
CA ASN A 25 -17.74 2.41 -14.03
C ASN A 25 -18.78 2.59 -12.91
N GLU A 26 -19.53 1.53 -12.59
CA GLU A 26 -20.54 1.51 -11.52
C GLU A 26 -19.90 1.74 -10.14
N LEU A 27 -18.91 0.92 -9.77
CA LEU A 27 -18.37 0.89 -8.40
C LEU A 27 -17.44 2.09 -8.09
N LEU A 28 -16.79 2.65 -9.10
CA LEU A 28 -15.87 3.77 -8.93
C LEU A 28 -16.47 5.10 -9.38
N GLU A 29 -17.68 5.10 -9.96
CA GLU A 29 -18.32 6.27 -10.56
C GLU A 29 -17.33 6.98 -11.51
N ILE A 30 -16.88 6.24 -12.51
CA ILE A 30 -16.01 6.68 -13.61
C ILE A 30 -16.68 6.33 -14.93
N GLU A 31 -16.23 6.98 -15.99
CA GLU A 31 -16.69 6.72 -17.35
C GLU A 31 -15.50 6.29 -18.19
N PHE A 32 -15.33 4.97 -18.32
CA PHE A 32 -14.40 4.37 -19.27
C PHE A 32 -15.13 3.63 -20.37
N ASN A 33 -14.53 3.71 -21.56
CA ASN A 33 -14.76 2.89 -22.73
C ASN A 33 -13.60 1.89 -22.89
N GLY A 34 -13.72 0.96 -23.84
CA GLY A 34 -12.72 -0.10 -24.06
C GLY A 34 -11.32 0.39 -24.45
N ASP A 35 -11.20 1.62 -24.97
CA ASP A 35 -9.94 2.18 -25.48
C ASP A 35 -8.89 2.54 -24.41
N ARG A 36 -9.24 2.39 -23.12
CA ARG A 36 -8.36 2.70 -21.98
C ARG A 36 -7.58 1.51 -21.46
N PHE A 37 -7.88 0.32 -21.98
CA PHE A 37 -7.38 -0.95 -21.49
C PHE A 37 -6.56 -1.64 -22.57
N ASP A 38 -5.42 -2.18 -22.16
CA ASP A 38 -4.52 -2.93 -23.03
C ASP A 38 -4.93 -4.39 -23.05
N ASN A 39 -5.06 -4.99 -21.86
CA ASN A 39 -5.45 -6.39 -21.71
C ASN A 39 -6.29 -6.61 -20.44
N MET A 40 -7.17 -7.61 -20.48
CA MET A 40 -7.94 -8.07 -19.32
C MET A 40 -8.09 -9.58 -19.36
N TYR A 41 -7.72 -10.24 -18.26
CA TYR A 41 -7.83 -11.70 -18.18
C TYR A 41 -7.96 -12.17 -16.74
N LYS A 42 -8.51 -13.38 -16.56
CA LYS A 42 -8.65 -13.99 -15.24
C LYS A 42 -7.35 -14.68 -14.81
N LEU A 43 -6.98 -14.49 -13.56
CA LEU A 43 -5.91 -15.22 -12.90
C LEU A 43 -6.48 -16.55 -12.36
N GLY A 44 -6.67 -17.51 -13.27
CA GLY A 44 -7.17 -18.85 -12.99
C GLY A 44 -8.62 -19.09 -13.46
N ASN A 45 -9.12 -20.29 -13.18
CA ASN A 45 -10.34 -20.81 -13.79
C ASN A 45 -11.58 -20.76 -12.88
N SER A 46 -11.46 -20.32 -11.62
CA SER A 46 -12.62 -20.28 -10.72
C SER A 46 -13.52 -19.07 -11.00
N SER A 47 -14.79 -19.12 -10.57
CA SER A 47 -15.68 -17.95 -10.61
C SER A 47 -15.18 -16.81 -9.73
N SER A 48 -14.40 -17.11 -8.70
CA SER A 48 -13.80 -16.12 -7.79
C SER A 48 -12.38 -15.70 -8.19
N SER A 49 -11.87 -16.17 -9.33
CA SER A 49 -10.53 -15.82 -9.80
C SER A 49 -10.43 -14.30 -10.03
N PRO A 50 -9.37 -13.64 -9.51
CA PRO A 50 -9.14 -12.22 -9.75
C PRO A 50 -9.03 -11.92 -11.25
N VAL A 51 -9.50 -10.75 -11.66
CA VAL A 51 -9.28 -10.23 -13.01
C VAL A 51 -8.06 -9.31 -12.96
N LYS A 52 -7.05 -9.61 -13.77
CA LYS A 52 -5.95 -8.69 -14.01
C LYS A 52 -6.38 -7.74 -15.12
N VAL A 53 -6.15 -6.45 -14.88
CA VAL A 53 -6.49 -5.37 -15.81
C VAL A 53 -5.22 -4.57 -16.09
N GLU A 54 -4.82 -4.55 -17.36
CA GLU A 54 -3.70 -3.77 -17.86
C GLU A 54 -4.26 -2.52 -18.56
N PHE A 55 -3.72 -1.37 -18.18
CA PHE A 55 -4.16 -0.07 -18.69
C PHE A 55 -3.14 0.44 -19.69
N ILE A 56 -3.62 1.06 -20.77
CA ILE A 56 -2.74 1.70 -21.77
C ILE A 56 -1.96 2.87 -21.15
N SER A 57 -2.55 3.56 -20.17
CA SER A 57 -1.93 4.72 -19.52
C SER A 57 -1.90 4.59 -18.01
N TYR A 58 -0.76 5.00 -17.43
CA TYR A 58 -0.62 5.15 -15.99
C TYR A 58 -1.62 6.16 -15.40
N LEU A 59 -2.03 7.18 -16.16
CA LEU A 59 -3.02 8.17 -15.68
C LEU A 59 -4.38 7.51 -15.43
N THR A 60 -4.81 6.62 -16.33
CA THR A 60 -6.05 5.85 -16.16
C THR A 60 -5.96 4.94 -14.94
N LYS A 61 -4.83 4.23 -14.79
CA LYS A 61 -4.57 3.39 -13.60
C LYS A 61 -4.61 4.23 -12.31
N SER A 62 -3.99 5.41 -12.32
CA SER A 62 -3.97 6.34 -11.18
C SER A 62 -5.37 6.81 -10.81
N LEU A 63 -6.21 7.14 -11.79
CA LEU A 63 -7.61 7.53 -11.55
C LEU A 63 -8.40 6.41 -10.83
N VAL A 64 -8.23 5.16 -11.27
CA VAL A 64 -8.84 3.98 -10.63
C VAL A 64 -8.36 3.83 -9.19
N LEU A 65 -7.04 3.90 -8.97
CA LEU A 65 -6.45 3.75 -7.64
C LEU A 65 -6.87 4.87 -6.69
N ASN A 66 -7.03 6.10 -7.19
CA ASN A 66 -7.48 7.24 -6.39
C ASN A 66 -8.95 7.13 -5.98
N LYS A 67 -9.78 6.44 -6.77
CA LYS A 67 -11.20 6.22 -6.47
C LYS A 67 -11.50 4.92 -5.70
N ARG A 68 -10.49 4.11 -5.37
CA ARG A 68 -10.65 2.83 -4.66
C ARG A 68 -11.38 2.92 -3.32
N PHE A 69 -11.41 4.10 -2.69
CA PHE A 69 -12.15 4.30 -1.43
C PHE A 69 -13.66 4.05 -1.60
N LYS A 70 -14.20 4.19 -2.82
CA LYS A 70 -15.60 3.89 -3.15
C LYS A 70 -15.92 2.40 -3.12
N LEU A 71 -14.91 1.53 -3.22
CA LEU A 71 -15.08 0.09 -3.10
C LEU A 71 -15.38 -0.36 -1.66
N LYS A 72 -15.23 0.52 -0.66
CA LYS A 72 -15.46 0.17 0.74
C LYS A 72 -16.91 -0.27 0.95
N GLY A 73 -17.11 -1.54 1.32
CA GLY A 73 -18.43 -2.16 1.52
C GLY A 73 -18.95 -2.96 0.33
N SER A 74 -18.30 -2.90 -0.84
CA SER A 74 -18.73 -3.62 -2.06
C SER A 74 -18.27 -5.08 -2.14
N ASN A 75 -17.48 -5.56 -1.16
CA ASN A 75 -16.75 -6.84 -1.21
C ASN A 75 -15.79 -7.00 -2.42
N VAL A 76 -15.57 -5.95 -3.20
CA VAL A 76 -14.59 -5.90 -4.29
C VAL A 76 -13.34 -5.20 -3.78
N TYR A 77 -12.17 -5.75 -4.12
CA TYR A 77 -10.89 -5.22 -3.71
C TYR A 77 -10.03 -4.96 -4.96
N ASN A 78 -9.36 -3.82 -4.98
CA ASN A 78 -8.36 -3.50 -5.99
C ASN A 78 -6.98 -3.53 -5.33
N ASN A 79 -6.12 -4.41 -5.81
CA ASN A 79 -4.74 -4.53 -5.37
C ASN A 79 -3.79 -4.27 -6.54
N SER A 80 -2.69 -3.58 -6.26
CA SER A 80 -1.61 -3.40 -7.22
C SER A 80 -0.93 -4.74 -7.50
N ASP A 81 -0.64 -5.00 -8.77
CA ASP A 81 0.24 -6.09 -9.20
C ASP A 81 1.69 -5.67 -8.89
N LEU A 82 2.22 -6.17 -7.77
CA LEU A 82 3.54 -5.84 -7.25
C LEU A 82 4.43 -7.08 -7.30
N CYS A 83 5.71 -6.89 -7.64
CA CYS A 83 6.71 -7.94 -7.49
C CYS A 83 6.90 -8.30 -6.01
N GLU A 84 7.59 -9.41 -5.72
CA GLU A 84 7.84 -9.85 -4.35
C GLU A 84 8.59 -8.82 -3.51
N GLU A 85 9.65 -8.24 -4.07
CA GLU A 85 10.47 -7.22 -3.41
C GLU A 85 9.62 -6.00 -3.00
N ASP A 86 8.80 -5.49 -3.91
CA ASP A 86 7.93 -4.35 -3.66
C ASP A 86 6.81 -4.67 -2.68
N ARG A 87 6.28 -5.91 -2.68
CA ARG A 87 5.31 -6.37 -1.68
C ARG A 87 5.91 -6.36 -0.27
N GLU A 88 7.13 -6.84 -0.12
CA GLU A 88 7.81 -6.83 1.19
C GLU A 88 8.12 -5.39 1.64
N ARG A 89 8.56 -4.51 0.74
CA ARG A 89 8.70 -3.08 1.04
C ARG A 89 7.37 -2.48 1.50
N GLU A 90 6.28 -2.71 0.77
CA GLU A 90 4.96 -2.18 1.10
C GLU A 90 4.48 -2.66 2.48
N LYS A 91 4.69 -3.95 2.78
CA LYS A 91 4.31 -4.58 4.05
C LYS A 91 5.04 -3.95 5.24
N VAL A 92 6.35 -3.74 5.12
CA VAL A 92 7.15 -3.06 6.16
C VAL A 92 6.60 -1.66 6.42
N LEU A 93 6.43 -0.85 5.38
CA LEU A 93 5.95 0.52 5.52
C LEU A 93 4.51 0.59 6.08
N LYS A 94 3.61 -0.30 5.63
CA LYS A 94 2.22 -0.36 6.10
C LYS A 94 2.11 -0.72 7.58
N ASN A 95 2.98 -1.59 8.09
CA ASN A 95 3.00 -1.95 9.51
C ASN A 95 3.31 -0.72 10.37
N HIS A 96 4.37 0.01 10.04
CA HIS A 96 4.76 1.22 10.75
C HIS A 96 3.77 2.37 10.58
N LEU A 97 3.15 2.49 9.39
CA LEU A 97 2.05 3.42 9.17
C LEU A 97 0.91 3.17 10.16
N LYS A 98 0.53 1.90 10.37
CA LYS A 98 -0.52 1.51 11.31
C LYS A 98 -0.14 1.84 12.76
N GLU A 99 1.08 1.49 13.18
CA GLU A 99 1.59 1.82 14.50
C GLU A 99 1.56 3.33 14.77
N ALA A 100 2.07 4.14 13.84
CA ALA A 100 2.08 5.59 14.01
C ALA A 100 0.66 6.19 14.05
N ARG A 101 -0.30 5.61 13.30
CA ARG A 101 -1.73 6.02 13.37
C ARG A 101 -2.36 5.68 14.71
N THR A 102 -2.03 4.53 15.31
CA THR A 102 -2.53 4.18 16.65
C THR A 102 -2.04 5.15 17.73
N LYS A 103 -0.92 5.83 17.47
CA LYS A 103 -0.35 6.89 18.33
C LYS A 103 -0.80 8.30 17.93
N ASN A 104 -1.85 8.43 17.10
CA ASN A 104 -2.39 9.71 16.61
C ASN A 104 -1.39 10.59 15.85
N HIS A 105 -0.33 10.02 15.25
CA HIS A 105 0.57 10.79 14.37
C HIS A 105 -0.05 11.02 12.99
N LYS A 106 0.28 12.15 12.36
CA LYS A 106 -0.12 12.45 10.98
C LYS A 106 0.78 11.67 10.03
N THR A 107 0.24 10.63 9.39
CA THR A 107 1.05 9.72 8.57
C THR A 107 0.44 9.33 7.23
N TYR A 108 1.31 9.21 6.23
CA TYR A 108 0.98 8.74 4.89
C TYR A 108 2.18 8.04 4.23
N ILE A 109 1.93 7.23 3.19
CA ILE A 109 2.99 6.63 2.37
C ILE A 109 2.92 7.29 0.99
N ASN A 110 4.07 7.69 0.46
CA ASN A 110 4.20 8.20 -0.90
C ASN A 110 5.54 7.77 -1.49
N ASN A 111 5.56 7.31 -2.76
CA ASN A 111 6.77 6.89 -3.48
C ASN A 111 7.72 6.00 -2.65
N TRP A 112 7.21 4.92 -2.06
CA TRP A 112 7.99 4.00 -1.23
C TRP A 112 8.63 4.60 0.03
N ASN A 113 8.12 5.75 0.49
CA ASN A 113 8.54 6.38 1.72
C ASN A 113 7.36 6.54 2.68
N LEU A 114 7.60 6.31 3.96
CA LEU A 114 6.68 6.60 5.05
C LEU A 114 6.93 8.01 5.55
N TYR A 115 5.88 8.82 5.62
CA TYR A 115 5.92 10.16 6.21
C TYR A 115 5.25 10.16 7.57
N VAL A 116 5.94 10.64 8.60
CA VAL A 116 5.41 10.74 9.97
C VAL A 116 5.63 12.16 10.47
N ASN A 117 4.54 12.89 10.71
CA ASN A 117 4.55 14.29 11.15
C ASN A 117 5.40 15.24 10.27
N GLY A 118 5.59 14.89 8.99
CA GLY A 118 6.37 15.67 8.02
C GLY A 118 7.76 15.11 7.75
N GLU A 119 8.26 14.18 8.57
CA GLU A 119 9.55 13.53 8.35
C GLU A 119 9.42 12.29 7.47
N GLN A 120 10.43 12.04 6.65
CA GLN A 120 10.45 10.98 5.64
C GLN A 120 11.35 9.81 6.09
N PHE A 121 10.84 8.59 5.95
CA PHE A 121 11.54 7.35 6.26
C PHE A 121 11.43 6.37 5.09
N ASN A 122 12.56 5.86 4.61
CA ASN A 122 12.59 4.77 3.63
C ASN A 122 12.49 3.40 4.33
N VAL A 123 12.57 2.31 3.56
CA VAL A 123 12.44 0.95 4.10
C VAL A 123 13.63 0.57 4.98
N GLU A 124 14.84 1.01 4.62
CA GLU A 124 16.07 0.75 5.34
C GLU A 124 16.07 1.45 6.70
N ASP A 125 15.65 2.72 6.78
CA ASP A 125 15.50 3.49 8.01
C ASP A 125 14.55 2.76 8.98
N VAL A 126 13.41 2.31 8.45
CA VAL A 126 12.39 1.59 9.20
C VAL A 126 12.88 0.22 9.69
N LYS A 127 13.72 -0.47 8.91
CA LYS A 127 14.34 -1.73 9.34
C LYS A 127 15.36 -1.50 10.46
N GLN A 128 16.19 -0.46 10.36
CA GLN A 128 17.15 -0.11 11.40
C GLN A 128 16.44 0.20 12.73
N LEU A 129 15.32 0.95 12.67
CA LEU A 129 14.46 1.22 13.82
C LEU A 129 13.97 -0.07 14.51
N ASN A 130 13.57 -1.07 13.72
CA ASN A 130 13.13 -2.35 14.26
C ASN A 130 14.25 -3.12 14.97
N GLU A 131 15.47 -3.09 14.43
CA GLU A 131 16.62 -3.76 15.05
C GLU A 131 17.05 -3.09 16.36
N ILE A 132 16.96 -1.76 16.44
CA ILE A 132 17.20 -1.02 17.69
C ILE A 132 16.17 -1.43 18.75
N LYS A 133 14.87 -1.40 18.41
CA LYS A 133 13.80 -1.81 19.32
C LYS A 133 13.99 -3.23 19.85
N LYS A 134 14.38 -4.19 18.99
CA LYS A 134 14.63 -5.58 19.43
C LYS A 134 15.74 -5.65 20.48
N ARG A 135 16.86 -4.94 20.26
CA ARG A 135 18.00 -4.93 21.20
C ARG A 135 17.65 -4.31 22.54
N GLU A 136 16.82 -3.27 22.56
CA GLU A 136 16.37 -2.62 23.80
C GLU A 136 15.46 -3.54 24.62
N VAL A 137 14.53 -4.24 23.95
CA VAL A 137 13.66 -5.25 24.60
C VAL A 137 14.49 -6.40 25.19
N GLU A 138 15.51 -6.88 24.48
CA GLU A 138 16.41 -7.94 24.97
C GLU A 138 17.25 -7.50 26.18
N ARG A 139 17.51 -6.20 26.33
CA ARG A 139 18.24 -5.64 27.48
C ARG A 139 17.36 -5.41 28.71
N GLY A 140 16.06 -5.69 28.63
CA GLY A 140 15.14 -5.57 29.76
C GLY A 140 14.79 -4.13 30.14
N GLU A 141 15.10 -3.16 29.26
CA GLU A 141 14.66 -1.77 29.43
C GLU A 141 13.19 -1.66 29.00
N VAL A 142 12.33 -1.14 29.90
CA VAL A 142 10.94 -0.87 29.58
C VAL A 142 10.92 0.29 28.59
N VAL A 143 10.75 -0.03 27.31
CA VAL A 143 10.51 0.97 26.27
C VAL A 143 9.09 1.50 26.49
N ASP A 144 8.97 2.62 27.20
CA ASP A 144 7.74 3.40 27.19
C ASP A 144 7.43 3.74 25.72
N THR A 145 6.24 3.38 25.27
CA THR A 145 5.88 3.49 23.85
C THR A 145 5.48 4.91 23.45
N SER A 146 5.55 5.86 24.39
CA SER A 146 5.96 7.24 24.11
C SER A 146 7.43 7.18 23.70
N SER A 147 7.82 6.98 22.45
CA SER A 147 7.42 7.85 21.37
C SER A 147 8.19 7.36 20.14
N ALA A 148 7.47 6.93 19.10
CA ALA A 148 8.12 6.81 17.79
C ALA A 148 8.72 8.17 17.37
N VAL A 149 8.20 9.27 17.93
CA VAL A 149 8.71 10.63 17.80
C VAL A 149 10.00 10.89 18.62
N GLU A 150 10.28 10.19 19.73
CA GLU A 150 11.53 10.36 20.51
C GLU A 150 12.66 9.57 19.89
N ILE A 151 12.38 8.38 19.33
CA ILE A 151 13.39 7.65 18.54
C ILE A 151 13.73 8.45 17.28
N VAL A 152 12.73 9.08 16.66
CA VAL A 152 12.91 10.04 15.57
C VAL A 152 13.73 11.27 16.01
N SER A 153 13.41 11.88 17.15
CA SER A 153 14.19 12.99 17.72
C SER A 153 15.63 12.59 18.05
N ALA A 154 15.84 11.36 18.53
CA ALA A 154 17.16 10.82 18.86
C ALA A 154 18.00 10.53 17.60
N ILE A 155 17.38 10.07 16.52
CA ILE A 155 18.07 9.86 15.23
C ILE A 155 18.46 11.20 14.61
N THR A 156 17.55 12.19 14.61
CA THR A 156 17.84 13.54 14.09
C THR A 156 18.95 14.24 14.91
N ASN A 157 18.99 14.05 16.23
CA ASN A 157 20.07 14.58 17.08
C ASN A 157 21.40 13.82 16.94
N CYS A 158 21.38 12.49 16.71
CA CYS A 158 22.59 11.72 16.43
C CYS A 158 23.21 12.05 15.07
N ALA A 159 22.40 12.35 14.05
CA ALA A 159 22.87 12.76 12.73
C ALA A 159 23.53 14.16 12.74
N LEU A 160 23.07 15.07 13.60
CA LEU A 160 23.65 16.43 13.71
C LEU A 160 25.01 16.45 14.45
N ASN A 161 25.22 15.59 15.44
CA ASN A 161 26.47 15.54 16.22
C ASN A 161 27.64 14.86 15.51
N THR A 162 27.39 14.12 14.43
CA THR A 162 28.46 13.51 13.62
C THR A 162 29.01 14.46 12.55
N TYR A 163 28.31 15.56 12.25
CA TYR A 163 28.78 16.61 11.33
C TYR A 163 29.54 17.76 12.01
N THR A 164 29.44 17.91 13.32
CA THR A 164 30.12 18.99 14.07
C THR A 164 31.46 18.58 14.70
N SER A 165 31.85 17.30 14.66
CA SER A 165 33.15 16.82 15.16
C SER A 165 34.25 16.68 14.10
N LYS A 166 33.99 17.14 12.86
CA LYS A 166 35.00 17.28 11.80
C LYS A 166 35.14 18.75 11.39
N ASN A 167 35.62 19.58 12.32
CA ASN A 167 36.31 20.83 12.04
C ASN A 167 37.41 20.99 13.08
#